data_AF-L1KPS9-F1
#
_entry.id   AF-L1KPS9-F1
#
_cell.length_a   1.000
_cell.length_b   1.000
_cell.length_c   1.000
_cell.angle_alpha   90.00
_cell.angle_beta   90.00
_cell.angle_gamma   90.00
#
_symmetry.space_group_name_H-M   'P 1'
#
loop_
_entity.id
_entity.type
_entity.pdbx_description
1 polymer ?
#
loop_
_entity_poly.entity_id
_entity_poly.type
_entity_poly.pdbx_seq_one_letter_code
_entity_poly.pdbx_strand_id
1 'polypeptide(L)'
;MTILVITGTGTEVGKTVTTAAVAAVGVASGRSVAVLKAAQTGVRPDERGDADEVARLAGDVTARELARYPDPLAPATAARRSGLPPVHPEDVAEAAAKLAVDHDL
;
A
#
# COMPACT_ATOMS: atom_id res chain seq x y z
N MET A 1 -7.50 1.64 17.12
CA MET A 1 -6.88 2.60 16.18
C MET A 1 -7.72 2.75 14.93
N THR A 2 -7.42 3.79 14.14
CA THR A 2 -8.16 4.16 12.92
C THR A 2 -7.52 3.49 11.72
N ILE A 3 -8.33 2.93 10.82
CA ILE A 3 -7.87 2.46 9.50
C ILE A 3 -8.47 3.39 8.45
N LEU A 4 -7.63 3.99 7.60
CA LEU A 4 -8.06 4.81 6.47
C LEU A 4 -7.85 4.06 5.16
N VAL A 5 -8.92 3.92 4.36
CA VAL A 5 -8.87 3.28 3.05
C VAL A 5 -8.86 4.34 1.97
N ILE A 6 -7.76 4.44 1.21
CA ILE A 6 -7.65 5.31 0.05
C ILE A 6 -8.07 4.55 -1.21
N THR A 7 -9.16 4.98 -1.84
CA THR A 7 -9.68 4.40 -3.08
C THR A 7 -9.60 5.40 -4.24
N GLY A 8 -9.78 4.94 -5.47
CA GLY A 8 -9.81 5.83 -6.64
C GLY A 8 -10.34 5.11 -7.87
N THR A 9 -10.78 5.90 -8.86
CA THR A 9 -11.51 5.42 -10.05
C THR A 9 -10.62 4.80 -11.12
N GLY A 10 -9.29 4.85 -10.97
CA GLY A 10 -8.35 4.32 -11.96
C GLY A 10 -6.91 4.32 -11.48
N THR A 11 -5.99 4.04 -12.41
CA THR A 11 -4.53 4.21 -12.22
C THR A 11 -4.15 5.68 -12.36
N GLU A 12 -3.00 6.07 -11.82
CA GLU A 12 -2.42 7.43 -11.96
C GLU A 12 -3.28 8.61 -11.48
N VAL A 13 -4.47 8.38 -10.92
CA VAL A 13 -5.36 9.41 -10.36
C VAL A 13 -4.85 10.06 -9.05
N GLY A 14 -3.60 9.79 -8.64
CA GLY A 14 -2.98 10.40 -7.47
C GLY A 14 -3.06 9.64 -6.14
N LYS A 15 -3.58 8.41 -6.10
CA LYS A 15 -3.74 7.62 -4.84
C LYS A 15 -2.46 7.54 -4.00
N THR A 16 -1.31 7.28 -4.62
CA THR A 16 -0.01 7.16 -3.93
C THR A 16 0.39 8.47 -3.27
N VAL A 17 0.28 9.59 -3.99
CA VAL A 17 0.58 10.93 -3.47
C VAL A 17 -0.41 11.34 -2.38
N THR A 18 -1.71 11.06 -2.54
CA THR A 18 -2.72 11.30 -1.50
C THR A 18 -2.42 10.49 -0.24
N THR A 19 -2.04 9.22 -0.38
CA THR A 19 -1.64 8.37 0.75
C THR A 19 -0.42 8.94 1.47
N ALA A 20 0.60 9.37 0.72
CA ALA A 20 1.77 10.02 1.27
C ALA A 20 1.45 11.31 2.03
N ALA A 21 0.56 12.15 1.50
CA ALA A 21 0.14 13.38 2.17
C ALA A 21 -0.58 13.10 3.51
N VAL A 22 -1.50 12.13 3.53
CA VAL A 22 -2.19 11.72 4.77
C VAL A 22 -1.20 11.14 5.78
N ALA A 23 -0.30 10.27 5.34
CA ALA A 23 0.73 9.68 6.19
C ALA A 23 1.68 10.75 6.76
N ALA A 24 2.14 11.69 5.94
CA ALA A 24 3.01 12.79 6.36
C ALA A 24 2.36 13.66 7.44
N VAL A 25 1.05 13.96 7.32
CA VAL A 25 0.32 14.69 8.37
C VAL A 25 0.23 13.89 9.66
N GLY A 26 0.03 12.57 9.57
CA GLY A 26 0.06 11.67 10.72
C GLY A 26 1.42 11.71 11.44
N VAL A 27 2.50 11.50 10.69
CA VAL A 27 3.88 11.54 11.19
C VAL A 27 4.20 12.91 11.81
N ALA A 28 3.87 14.01 11.12
CA ALA A 28 4.09 15.37 11.63
C ALA A 28 3.28 15.68 12.91
N SER A 29 2.20 14.93 13.15
CA SER A 29 1.41 15.00 14.38
C SER A 29 1.93 14.07 15.50
N GLY A 30 3.09 13.45 15.31
CA GLY A 30 3.72 12.55 16.29
C GLY A 30 3.09 11.17 16.39
N ARG A 31 2.32 10.75 15.38
CA ARG A 31 1.69 9.41 15.34
C ARG A 31 2.63 8.37 14.75
N SER A 32 2.58 7.14 15.25
CA SER A 32 3.12 5.98 14.52
C SER A 32 2.20 5.66 13.35
N VAL A 33 2.75 5.60 12.13
CA VAL A 33 1.96 5.42 10.90
C VAL A 33 2.40 4.18 10.14
N ALA A 34 1.44 3.35 9.72
CA ALA A 34 1.65 2.25 8.80
C ALA A 34 0.95 2.49 7.46
N VAL A 35 1.59 2.08 6.37
CA VAL A 35 1.05 2.18 5.01
C VAL A 35 1.05 0.80 4.38
N LEU A 36 -0.15 0.32 4.05
CA LEU A 36 -0.37 -0.99 3.44
C LEU A 36 -0.73 -0.87 1.96
N LYS A 37 0.14 -1.40 1.11
CA LYS A 37 -0.12 -1.63 -0.31
C LYS A 37 -0.57 -3.07 -0.52
N ALA A 38 -1.86 -3.26 -0.79
CA ALA A 38 -2.44 -4.60 -0.99
C ALA A 38 -1.81 -5.34 -2.18
N ALA A 39 -1.68 -4.69 -3.33
CA ALA A 39 -1.07 -5.29 -4.51
C ALA A 39 -0.38 -4.24 -5.35
N GLN A 40 0.92 -4.43 -5.59
CA GLN A 40 1.69 -3.67 -6.56
C GLN A 40 1.67 -4.38 -7.91
N THR A 41 1.44 -3.62 -8.99
CA THR A 41 1.45 -4.14 -10.37
C THR A 41 2.36 -3.28 -11.23
N GLY A 42 2.89 -3.85 -12.31
CA GLY A 42 3.65 -3.11 -13.33
C GLY A 42 5.02 -2.60 -12.88
N VAL A 43 5.56 -3.10 -11.77
CA VAL A 43 6.85 -2.69 -11.22
C VAL A 43 7.68 -3.95 -10.96
N ARG A 44 8.96 -3.93 -11.32
CA ARG A 44 9.89 -5.05 -11.11
C ARG A 44 10.22 -5.25 -9.63
N PRO A 45 10.70 -6.43 -9.21
CA PRO A 45 11.06 -6.68 -7.81
C PRO A 45 12.11 -5.72 -7.23
N ASP A 46 12.99 -5.19 -8.07
CA ASP A 46 14.09 -4.27 -7.70
C ASP A 46 13.73 -2.78 -7.85
N GLU A 47 12.55 -2.47 -8.39
CA GLU A 47 12.08 -1.10 -8.56
C GLU A 47 11.24 -0.63 -7.36
N ARG A 48 11.25 0.67 -7.06
CA ARG A 48 10.42 1.25 -5.99
C ARG A 48 8.94 1.12 -6.32
N GLY A 49 8.16 0.56 -5.40
CA GLY A 49 6.70 0.49 -5.48
C GLY A 49 6.00 1.68 -4.82
N ASP A 50 4.67 1.64 -4.80
CA ASP A 50 3.86 2.70 -4.20
C ASP A 50 4.14 2.87 -2.70
N ALA A 51 4.38 1.78 -1.96
CA ALA A 51 4.67 1.85 -0.52
C ALA A 51 6.03 2.51 -0.25
N ASP A 52 7.04 2.22 -1.08
CA ASP A 52 8.37 2.84 -1.00
C ASP A 52 8.28 4.35 -1.30
N GLU A 53 7.47 4.72 -2.29
CA GLU A 53 7.28 6.13 -2.65
C GLU A 53 6.56 6.90 -1.55
N VAL A 54 5.59 6.26 -0.87
CA VAL A 54 4.96 6.84 0.31
C VAL A 54 5.98 7.02 1.44
N ALA A 55 6.81 6.02 1.75
CA ALA A 55 7.84 6.15 2.77
C ALA A 55 8.84 7.27 2.45
N ARG A 56 9.26 7.37 1.18
CA ARG A 56 10.16 8.44 0.71
C ARG A 56 9.57 9.84 0.91
N LEU A 57 8.26 10.00 0.71
CA LEU A 57 7.57 11.28 0.77
C LEU A 57 7.09 11.65 2.19
N ALA A 58 6.63 10.67 2.96
CA ALA A 58 6.03 10.87 4.28
C ALA A 58 7.03 10.82 5.44
N GLY A 59 8.19 10.19 5.24
CA GLY A 59 9.20 10.01 6.28
C GLY A 59 9.04 8.70 7.02
N ASP A 60 9.11 8.75 8.36
CA ASP A 60 9.17 7.57 9.23
C ASP A 60 7.81 6.86 9.32
N VAL A 61 7.58 5.93 8.39
CA VAL A 61 6.38 5.10 8.31
C VAL A 61 6.76 3.64 8.15
N THR A 62 5.94 2.75 8.71
CA THR A 62 6.03 1.32 8.42
C THR A 62 5.39 1.04 7.07
N ALA A 63 6.19 0.76 6.04
CA ALA A 63 5.70 0.39 4.73
C ALA A 63 5.52 -1.14 4.59
N ARG A 64 4.33 -1.58 4.17
CA ARG A 64 4.05 -2.99 3.91
C ARG A 64 3.40 -3.17 2.54
N GLU A 65 3.93 -4.10 1.76
CA GLU A 65 3.35 -4.57 0.50
C GLU A 65 3.03 -6.06 0.64
N LEU A 66 1.81 -6.50 0.27
CA LEU A 66 1.45 -7.93 0.37
C LEU A 66 1.91 -8.74 -0.83
N ALA A 67 1.79 -8.19 -2.04
CA ALA A 67 2.20 -8.87 -3.26
C ALA A 67 2.63 -7.88 -4.35
N ARG A 68 3.55 -8.36 -5.21
CA ARG A 68 4.01 -7.68 -6.41
C ARG A 68 3.78 -8.56 -7.63
N TYR A 69 3.20 -7.97 -8.67
CA TYR A 69 2.96 -8.61 -9.95
C TYR A 69 3.66 -7.84 -11.08
N PRO A 70 4.30 -8.53 -12.04
CA PRO A 70 5.14 -7.88 -13.05
C PRO A 70 4.35 -7.10 -14.10
N ASP A 71 3.13 -7.54 -14.42
CA ASP A 71 2.33 -6.93 -15.48
C ASP A 71 1.56 -5.68 -15.00
N PRO A 72 1.52 -4.59 -15.78
CA PRO A 72 0.76 -3.37 -15.45
C PRO A 72 -0.74 -3.56 -15.73
N LEU A 73 -1.35 -4.55 -15.08
CA LEU A 73 -2.76 -4.94 -15.21
C LEU A 73 -3.46 -4.81 -13.86
N ALA A 74 -4.78 -4.98 -13.86
CA ALA A 74 -5.53 -5.13 -12.62
C ALA A 74 -4.96 -6.31 -11.80
N PRO A 75 -4.83 -6.21 -10.46
CA PRO A 75 -4.12 -7.19 -9.63
C PRO A 75 -4.51 -8.66 -9.87
N ALA A 76 -5.81 -8.97 -9.91
CA ALA A 76 -6.28 -10.34 -10.15
C ALA A 76 -5.88 -10.88 -11.54
N THR A 77 -5.88 -10.01 -12.57
CA THR A 77 -5.44 -10.37 -13.91
C THR A 77 -3.92 -10.56 -13.96
N ALA A 78 -3.15 -9.68 -13.29
CA ALA A 78 -1.71 -9.77 -13.21
C ALA A 78 -1.24 -11.03 -12.45
N ALA A 79 -1.89 -11.36 -11.33
CA ALA A 79 -1.65 -12.60 -10.58
C ALA A 79 -1.88 -13.84 -11.46
N ARG A 80 -3.04 -13.91 -12.12
CA ARG A 80 -3.38 -15.03 -13.00
C ARG A 80 -2.39 -15.19 -14.16
N ARG A 81 -1.99 -14.08 -14.81
CA ARG A 81 -1.07 -14.12 -15.95
C ARG A 81 0.36 -14.49 -15.56
N SER A 82 0.79 -14.09 -14.36
CA SER A 82 2.10 -14.44 -13.82
C SER A 82 2.16 -15.81 -13.12
N GLY A 83 1.02 -16.48 -12.95
CA GLY A 83 0.94 -17.75 -12.20
C GLY A 83 1.18 -17.59 -10.70
N LEU A 84 1.09 -16.36 -10.17
CA LEU A 84 1.28 -16.06 -8.76
C LEU A 84 -0.06 -16.13 -8.00
N PRO A 85 -0.05 -16.44 -6.68
CA PRO A 85 -1.25 -16.39 -5.86
C PRO A 85 -1.88 -14.99 -5.88
N PRO A 86 -3.21 -14.86 -5.99
CA PRO A 86 -3.87 -13.56 -5.88
C PRO A 86 -3.86 -13.07 -4.43
N VAL A 87 -4.04 -11.76 -4.25
CA VAL A 87 -4.34 -11.16 -2.94
C VAL A 87 -5.84 -11.17 -2.73
N HIS A 88 -6.28 -11.72 -1.60
CA HIS A 88 -7.69 -11.76 -1.24
C HIS A 88 -8.06 -10.64 -0.25
N PRO A 89 -9.33 -10.19 -0.21
CA PRO A 89 -9.78 -9.16 0.73
C PRO A 89 -9.49 -9.49 2.20
N GLU A 90 -9.59 -10.76 2.59
CA GLU A 90 -9.28 -11.26 3.93
C GLU A 90 -7.80 -11.05 4.30
N ASP A 91 -6.87 -11.27 3.37
CA ASP A 91 -5.44 -11.05 3.58
C ASP A 91 -5.15 -9.57 3.87
N VAL A 92 -5.83 -8.69 3.13
CA VAL A 92 -5.71 -7.23 3.30
C VAL A 92 -6.28 -6.80 4.65
N ALA A 93 -7.45 -7.32 5.02
CA ALA A 93 -8.09 -7.00 6.29
C ALA A 93 -7.26 -7.49 7.48
N GLU A 94 -6.72 -8.71 7.42
CA GLU A 94 -5.86 -9.26 8.46
C GLU A 94 -4.56 -8.45 8.60
N ALA A 95 -3.91 -8.11 7.49
CA ALA A 95 -2.70 -7.31 7.51
C ALA A 95 -2.95 -5.89 8.08
N ALA A 96 -4.05 -5.24 7.68
CA ALA A 96 -4.43 -3.94 8.20
C ALA A 96 -4.75 -3.99 9.70
N ALA A 97 -5.48 -5.03 10.14
CA ALA A 97 -5.81 -5.22 11.55
C ALA A 97 -4.55 -5.42 12.40
N LYS A 98 -3.57 -6.20 11.93
CA LYS A 98 -2.28 -6.39 12.62
C LYS A 98 -1.50 -5.08 12.73
N LEU A 99 -1.39 -4.31 11.65
CA LEU A 99 -0.71 -3.01 11.68
C LEU A 99 -1.37 -2.04 12.65
N ALA A 100 -2.71 -2.04 12.70
CA ALA A 100 -3.49 -1.21 13.60
C ALA A 100 -3.41 -1.61 15.09
N VAL A 101 -2.69 -2.69 15.46
CA VAL A 101 -2.38 -3.00 16.87
C VAL A 101 -1.22 -2.15 17.37
N ASP A 102 -0.26 -1.82 16.50
CA ASP A 102 1.01 -1.17 16.87
C ASP A 102 1.15 0.27 16.35
N HIS A 103 0.23 0.72 15.47
CA HIS A 103 0.28 2.03 14.82
C HIS A 103 -0.98 2.86 15.06
N ASP A 104 -0.80 4.13 15.41
CA ASP A 104 -1.89 5.09 15.64
C ASP A 104 -2.76 5.35 14.39
N LEU A 105 -2.15 5.24 13.20
CA LEU A 105 -2.77 5.43 11.87
C LEU A 105 -2.30 4.39 10.84
#